data_AF-A0AB38KFN2-F1
#
_entry.id   AF-A0AB38KFN2-F1
#
_cell.length_a   1.000
_cell.length_b   1.000
_cell.length_c   1.000
_cell.angle_alpha   90.00
_cell.angle_beta   90.00
_cell.angle_gamma   90.00
#
_symmetry.space_group_name_H-M   'P 1'
#
loop_
_entity.id
_entity.type
_entity.pdbx_description
1 polymer ?
#
loop_
_entity_poly.entity_id
_entity_poly.type
_entity_poly.pdbx_seq_one_letter_code
_entity_poly.pdbx_strand_id
1 'polypeptide(L)' 'KYTQEYSKALFEADRILRTSPYINYQPRYLDPEFHTGEKSTLLEFKDWQSIYLKDPIKGSIAPWTKAEKAYYKSLKT' A
#
# COMPACT_ATOMS: atom_id res chain seq x y z
N LYS A 1 12.01 -13.05 38.83
CA LYS A 1 12.93 -11.89 38.84
C LYS A 1 13.27 -11.56 37.39
N TYR A 2 13.04 -10.33 36.95
CA TYR A 2 13.52 -9.87 35.64
C TYR A 2 15.05 -9.79 35.67
N THR A 3 15.73 -10.39 34.70
CA THR A 3 17.19 -10.29 34.55
C THR A 3 17.55 -8.99 33.85
N GLN A 4 18.80 -8.53 34.05
CA GLN A 4 19.31 -7.32 33.43
C GLN A 4 19.23 -7.34 31.90
N GLU A 5 19.28 -8.54 31.30
CA GLU A 5 19.16 -8.73 29.84
C GLU A 5 17.73 -8.52 29.34
N TYR A 6 16.71 -9.01 30.07
CA TYR A 6 15.31 -8.72 29.75
C TYR A 6 15.02 -7.22 29.81
N SER A 7 15.61 -6.52 30.77
CA SER A 7 15.52 -5.06 30.84
C SER A 7 16.19 -4.38 29.65
N LYS A 8 17.36 -4.85 29.20
CA LYS A 8 18.05 -4.30 28.02
C LYS A 8 17.24 -4.46 26.73
N ALA A 9 16.68 -5.66 26.50
CA ALA A 9 15.85 -5.91 25.31
C ALA A 9 14.61 -5.01 25.27
N LEU A 10 13.98 -4.78 26.44
CA LEU A 10 12.82 -3.90 26.54
C LEU A 10 13.16 -2.44 26.19
N PHE A 11 14.25 -1.90 26.73
CA PHE A 11 14.68 -0.54 26.43
C PHE A 11 15.12 -0.36 24.98
N GLU A 12 15.78 -1.37 24.41
CA GLU A 12 16.18 -1.33 23.00
C GLU A 12 14.97 -1.37 22.07
N ALA A 13 13.96 -2.19 22.38
CA ALA A 13 12.71 -2.21 21.62
C ALA A 13 11.96 -0.87 21.68
N ASP A 14 11.85 -0.25 22.86
CA ASP A 14 11.24 1.09 23.01
C ASP A 14 12.03 2.15 22.22
N ARG A 15 13.38 2.13 22.29
CA ARG A 15 14.24 3.01 21.50
C ARG A 15 13.98 2.86 20.01
N ILE A 16 13.91 1.62 19.50
CA ILE A 16 13.64 1.33 18.08
C ILE A 16 12.27 1.87 17.67
N LEU A 17 11.22 1.65 18.47
CA LEU A 17 9.88 2.13 18.16
C LEU A 17 9.83 3.67 18.10
N ARG A 18 10.51 4.36 19.02
CA ARG A 18 10.55 5.83 19.07
C ARG A 18 11.44 6.47 18.00
N THR A 19 12.46 5.77 17.55
CA THR A 19 13.42 6.28 16.55
C THR A 19 13.17 5.74 15.15
N SER A 20 12.15 4.90 14.98
CA SER A 20 11.81 4.31 13.69
C SER A 20 11.48 5.40 12.67
N PRO A 21 12.03 5.31 11.44
CA PRO A 21 11.62 6.19 10.34
C PRO A 21 10.14 5.99 9.97
N TYR A 22 9.53 4.90 10.42
CA TYR A 22 8.13 4.54 10.20
C TYR A 22 7.23 4.84 11.40
N ILE A 23 7.68 5.63 12.38
CA ILE A 23 6.88 5.96 13.58
C ILE A 23 5.51 6.56 13.24
N ASN A 24 5.40 7.27 12.11
CA ASN A 24 4.16 7.88 11.61
C ASN A 24 3.57 7.11 10.42
N TYR A 25 3.99 5.87 10.19
CA TYR A 25 3.46 5.09 9.06
C TYR A 25 1.99 4.76 9.30
N GLN A 26 1.14 5.24 8.40
CA GLN A 26 -0.26 4.84 8.33
C GLN A 26 -0.41 3.75 7.26
N PRO A 27 -0.90 2.55 7.64
CA PRO A 27 -1.16 1.50 6.65
C PRO A 27 -2.24 1.96 5.67
N ARG A 28 -2.00 1.70 4.39
CA ARG A 28 -3.00 1.90 3.33
C ARG A 28 -3.81 0.63 3.18
N TYR A 29 -5.10 0.71 3.47
CA TYR A 29 -6.02 -0.42 3.32
C TYR A 29 -6.85 -0.27 2.05
N LEU A 30 -6.83 -1.31 1.22
CA LEU A 30 -7.73 -1.45 0.08
C LEU A 30 -8.97 -2.22 0.54
N ASP A 31 -9.75 -1.58 1.41
CA ASP A 31 -10.98 -2.17 1.92
C ASP A 31 -12.09 -2.04 0.85
N PRO A 32 -12.57 -3.15 0.26
CA PRO A 32 -13.62 -3.14 -0.76
C PRO A 32 -15.00 -2.77 -0.20
N GLU A 33 -15.23 -3.11 1.06
CA GLU A 33 -16.55 -3.08 1.69
C GLU A 33 -16.64 -1.98 2.77
N PHE A 34 -15.55 -1.23 2.96
CA PHE A 34 -15.42 -0.09 3.89
C PHE A 34 -15.83 -0.46 5.32
N HIS A 35 -15.58 -1.69 5.73
CA HIS A 35 -15.99 -2.28 7.00
C HIS A 35 -15.22 -1.74 8.20
N THR A 36 -13.99 -1.26 8.00
CA THR A 36 -13.14 -0.81 9.11
C THR A 36 -13.50 0.57 9.66
N GLY A 37 -14.41 1.32 9.01
CA GLY A 37 -14.74 2.70 9.40
C GLY A 37 -13.60 3.70 9.17
N GLU A 38 -12.44 3.23 8.73
CA GLU A 38 -11.29 4.03 8.30
C GLU A 38 -11.45 4.44 6.84
N LYS A 39 -10.79 5.54 6.43
CA LYS A 39 -10.77 5.95 5.02
C LYS A 39 -10.03 4.90 4.20
N SER A 40 -10.76 4.05 3.48
CA SER A 40 -10.18 3.12 2.52
C SER A 40 -9.40 3.90 1.46
N THR A 41 -8.13 3.52 1.25
CA THR A 41 -7.29 4.06 0.17
C THR A 41 -7.72 3.48 -1.19
N LEU A 42 -8.75 2.64 -1.23
CA LEU A 42 -9.25 2.01 -2.43
C LEU A 42 -9.70 3.00 -3.51
N LEU A 43 -10.32 4.12 -3.13
CA LEU A 43 -10.79 5.11 -4.10
C LEU A 43 -9.61 5.77 -4.82
N GLU A 44 -8.62 6.26 -4.06
CA GLU A 44 -7.38 6.82 -4.61
C GLU A 44 -6.66 5.80 -5.49
N PHE A 45 -6.59 4.54 -5.05
CA PHE A 45 -5.99 3.47 -5.84
C PHE A 45 -6.75 3.22 -7.16
N LYS A 46 -8.08 3.21 -7.14
CA LYS A 46 -8.90 3.05 -8.35
C LYS A 46 -8.70 4.21 -9.34
N ASP A 47 -8.58 5.44 -8.83
CA ASP A 47 -8.29 6.60 -9.66
C ASP A 47 -6.94 6.45 -10.36
N TRP A 48 -5.89 6.06 -9.62
CA TRP A 48 -4.58 5.76 -10.19
C TRP A 48 -4.62 4.61 -11.19
N GLN A 49 -5.31 3.51 -10.86
CA GLN A 49 -5.47 2.36 -11.74
C GLN A 49 -6.13 2.74 -13.06
N SER A 50 -7.10 3.66 -13.04
CA SER A 50 -7.78 4.13 -14.25
C SER A 50 -6.82 4.82 -15.23
N ILE A 51 -5.81 5.54 -14.73
CA ILE A 51 -4.80 6.23 -15.56
C ILE A 51 -3.97 5.21 -16.35
N TYR A 52 -3.59 4.10 -15.72
CA TYR A 52 -2.77 3.06 -16.34
C TYR A 52 -3.53 2.29 -17.43
N LEU A 53 -4.84 2.16 -17.29
CA LEU A 53 -5.68 1.47 -18.26
C LEU A 53 -6.07 2.34 -19.47
N LYS A 54 -6.00 3.68 -19.35
CA LYS A 54 -6.26 4.61 -20.46
C LYS A 54 -5.27 4.40 -21.60
N ASP A 55 -5.74 4.60 -22.82
CA ASP A 55 -4.88 4.58 -23.98
C ASP A 55 -3.91 5.77 -23.95
N PRO A 56 -2.64 5.55 -24.36
CA PRO A 56 -1.67 6.63 -24.33
C PRO A 56 -2.05 7.72 -25.32
N ILE A 57 -1.69 8.95 -24.99
CA ILE A 57 -1.74 10.05 -25.95
C ILE A 57 -0.83 9.67 -27.13
N LYS A 58 -1.24 10.02 -28.36
CA LYS A 58 -0.50 9.69 -29.58
C LYS A 58 0.97 10.11 -29.46
N GLY A 59 1.88 9.13 -29.53
CA GLY A 59 3.33 9.33 -29.40
C GLY A 59 3.90 9.08 -28.01
N SER A 60 3.07 8.84 -26.98
CA SER A 60 3.50 8.48 -25.63
C SER A 60 3.49 6.97 -25.41
N ILE A 61 4.40 6.48 -24.57
CA ILE A 61 4.42 5.08 -24.14
C ILE A 61 3.47 4.94 -22.95
N ALA A 62 2.48 4.06 -23.06
CA ALA A 62 1.63 3.71 -21.93
C ALA A 62 2.43 2.85 -20.93
N PRO A 63 2.11 2.94 -19.63
CA PRO A 63 2.75 2.08 -18.64
C PRO A 63 2.52 0.58 -18.90
N TRP A 64 1.38 0.23 -19.50
CA TRP A 64 0.97 -1.14 -19.81
C TRP A 64 0.71 -1.28 -21.31
N THR A 65 1.12 -2.41 -21.87
CA THR A 65 0.86 -2.78 -23.26
C THR A 65 -0.61 -3.13 -23.49
N LYS A 66 -1.04 -3.14 -24.77
CA LYS A 66 -2.40 -3.53 -25.15
C LYS A 66 -2.73 -4.97 -24.72
N ALA A 67 -1.76 -5.89 -24.78
CA ALA A 67 -1.94 -7.28 -24.39
C ALA A 67 -2.13 -7.42 -22.87
N GLU A 68 -1.31 -6.74 -22.07
CA GLU A 68 -1.42 -6.77 -20.59
C GLU A 68 -2.76 -6.19 -20.11
N LYS A 69 -3.20 -5.09 -20.73
CA LYS A 69 -4.53 -4.53 -20.45
C LYS A 69 -5.66 -5.49 -20.80
N ALA A 70 -5.56 -6.18 -21.93
CA ALA A 70 -6.55 -7.17 -22.35
C ALA A 70 -6.59 -8.37 -21.39
N TYR A 71 -5.42 -8.88 -21.00
CA TYR A 71 -5.30 -9.95 -20.01
C TYR A 71 -5.89 -9.55 -18.65
N TYR A 72 -5.58 -8.35 -18.17
CA TYR A 72 -6.17 -7.85 -16.92
C TYR A 72 -7.70 -7.76 -16.98
N LYS A 73 -8.26 -7.34 -18.13
CA LYS A 73 -9.72 -7.32 -18.32
C LYS A 73 -10.32 -8.73 -18.33
N SER A 74 -9.62 -9.75 -18.85
CA SER A 74 -10.13 -11.13 -18.84
C SER A 74 -10.15 -11.77 -17.46
N LEU A 75 -9.34 -11.25 -16.52
CA LEU A 75 -9.33 -11.72 -15.12
C LEU A 75 -10.46 -11.12 -14.28
N LYS A 76 -11.07 -10.02 -14.73
CA LYS A 76 -12.24 -9.42 -14.07
C LYS A 76 -13.50 -10.15 -14.56
N THR A 77 -13.85 -11.22 -13.85
CA THR A 77 -15.12 -11.94 -14.01
C THR A 77 -16.20 -11.33 -13.13
#